data_AF-A0A5C8NIL0-F1
#
_entry.id   AF-A0A5C8NIL0-F1
#
_cell.length_a   1.000
_cell.length_b   1.000
_cell.length_c   1.000
_cell.angle_alpha   90.00
_cell.angle_beta   90.00
_cell.angle_gamma   90.00
#
_symmetry.space_group_name_H-M   'P 1'
#
loop_
_entity.id
_entity.type
_entity.pdbx_description
1 polymer ?
#
loop_
_entity_poly.entity_id
_entity_poly.type
_entity_poly.pdbx_seq_one_letter_code
_entity_poly.pdbx_strand_id
1 'polypeptide(L)'
;MEITREVLPLGSIVELDPAYFKPDKANTSPSKIVITGRFIAPQGYHSYFPYVGVVYPVGEVRIGSQIYFTTPLIKKVIHQGYTDEMEDAFVFLMKQEFIVEKNMNSIEFSNQDMKKLQQEMKEKKKVGES
;
A
#
# COMPACT_ATOMS: atom_id res chain seq x y z
N MET A 1 4.73 -6.70 -16.28
CA MET A 1 3.59 -5.87 -16.71
C MET A 1 2.63 -5.79 -15.53
N GLU A 2 2.07 -4.63 -15.21
CA GLU A 2 1.26 -4.44 -14.00
C GLU A 2 -0.03 -5.31 -14.00
N ILE A 3 -0.65 -5.47 -15.17
CA ILE A 3 -1.88 -6.24 -15.33
C ILE A 3 -1.73 -7.73 -14.94
N THR A 4 -0.54 -8.31 -15.12
CA THR A 4 -0.26 -9.71 -14.77
C THR A 4 0.25 -9.89 -13.34
N ARG A 5 0.43 -8.79 -12.59
CA ARG A 5 0.96 -8.87 -11.23
C ARG A 5 -0.05 -9.54 -10.30
N GLU A 6 0.40 -10.49 -9.51
CA GLU A 6 -0.42 -11.04 -8.44
C GLU A 6 -0.77 -9.97 -7.41
N VAL A 7 -1.99 -10.05 -6.90
CA VAL A 7 -2.52 -9.14 -5.87
C VAL A 7 -2.80 -9.97 -4.64
N LEU A 8 -2.20 -9.61 -3.51
CA LEU A 8 -2.42 -10.30 -2.26
C LEU A 8 -3.84 -10.06 -1.76
N PRO A 9 -4.53 -11.08 -1.26
CA PRO A 9 -5.89 -10.95 -0.75
C PRO A 9 -5.96 -10.16 0.56
N LEU A 10 -7.16 -9.68 0.89
CA LEU A 10 -7.44 -9.09 2.20
C LEU A 10 -7.13 -10.08 3.33
N GLY A 11 -6.64 -9.56 4.45
CA GLY A 11 -6.21 -10.38 5.59
C GLY A 11 -4.81 -10.97 5.46
N SER A 12 -4.15 -10.82 4.30
CA SER A 12 -2.74 -11.21 4.18
C SER A 12 -1.87 -10.41 5.15
N ILE A 13 -0.93 -11.08 5.80
CA ILE A 13 0.05 -10.46 6.70
C ILE A 13 1.39 -10.41 5.98
N VAL A 14 1.94 -9.20 5.88
CA VAL A 14 3.21 -8.93 5.21
C VAL A 14 4.21 -8.27 6.14
N GLU A 15 5.49 -8.56 5.93
CA GLU A 15 6.60 -7.84 6.52
C GLU A 15 7.04 -6.75 5.52
N LEU A 16 6.99 -5.49 5.94
CA LEU A 16 7.47 -4.38 5.12
C LEU A 16 8.94 -4.06 5.42
N ASP A 17 9.66 -3.56 4.42
CA ASP A 17 11.04 -3.08 4.61
C ASP A 17 11.07 -1.84 5.54
N PRO A 18 11.75 -1.92 6.71
CA PRO A 18 11.83 -0.82 7.66
C PRO A 18 12.56 0.42 7.12
N ALA A 19 13.39 0.28 6.08
CA ALA A 19 14.09 1.41 5.45
C ALA A 19 13.13 2.50 4.94
N TYR A 20 11.88 2.13 4.62
CA TYR A 20 10.91 3.06 4.07
C TYR A 20 10.24 3.97 5.12
N PHE A 21 10.12 3.51 6.37
CA PHE A 21 9.36 4.22 7.39
C PHE A 21 10.23 5.06 8.31
N LYS A 22 11.47 4.64 8.58
CA LYS A 22 12.40 5.31 9.49
C LYS A 22 13.86 5.08 9.06
N PRO A 23 14.35 5.79 8.02
CA PRO A 23 15.73 5.64 7.56
C PRO A 23 16.77 5.92 8.67
N ASP A 24 16.42 6.75 9.67
CA ASP A 24 17.34 7.18 10.73
C ASP A 24 17.35 6.29 11.99
N LYS A 25 16.60 5.17 12.02
CA LYS A 25 16.58 4.28 13.19
C LYS A 25 16.94 2.85 12.79
N ALA A 26 18.24 2.57 12.80
CA ALA A 26 18.87 1.28 12.47
C ALA A 26 18.42 0.08 13.33
N ASN A 27 17.55 0.26 14.32
CA ASN A 27 17.07 -0.78 15.23
C ASN A 27 15.55 -0.73 15.40
N THR A 28 14.79 -0.86 14.31
CA THR A 28 13.34 -1.10 14.42
C THR A 28 13.01 -2.47 13.84
N SER A 29 12.34 -3.30 14.65
CA SER A 29 11.83 -4.59 14.21
C SER A 29 10.92 -4.37 12.99
N PRO A 30 11.03 -5.21 11.95
CA PRO A 30 10.24 -5.03 10.75
C PRO A 30 8.75 -5.07 11.09
N SER A 31 8.01 -4.09 10.58
CA SER A 31 6.60 -3.92 10.93
C SER A 31 5.76 -4.91 10.13
N LYS A 32 5.08 -5.82 10.83
CA LYS A 32 4.09 -6.71 10.23
C LYS A 32 2.80 -5.94 10.02
N ILE A 33 2.29 -5.95 8.80
CA ILE A 33 1.08 -5.24 8.40
C ILE A 33 0.07 -6.27 7.90
N VAL A 34 -1.19 -6.14 8.34
CA VAL A 34 -2.30 -6.87 7.75
C VAL A 34 -2.96 -5.99 6.67
N ILE A 35 -3.17 -6.53 5.48
CA ILE A 35 -3.83 -5.84 4.37
C ILE A 35 -5.32 -5.73 4.66
N THR A 36 -5.83 -4.49 4.72
CA THR A 36 -7.24 -4.19 4.99
C THR A 36 -7.95 -3.49 3.84
N GLY A 37 -7.21 -3.03 2.82
CA GLY A 37 -7.77 -2.48 1.60
C GLY A 37 -6.81 -2.59 0.41
N ARG A 38 -7.36 -2.50 -0.80
CA ARG A 38 -6.64 -2.69 -2.07
C ARG A 38 -7.12 -1.71 -3.12
N PHE A 39 -6.28 -1.42 -4.11
CA PHE A 39 -6.60 -0.52 -5.23
C PHE A 39 -7.10 0.86 -4.76
N ILE A 40 -6.37 1.50 -3.85
CA ILE A 40 -6.81 2.75 -3.25
C ILE A 40 -6.37 3.92 -4.12
N ALA A 41 -7.33 4.61 -4.77
CA ALA A 41 -7.08 5.82 -5.54
C ALA A 41 -7.31 7.08 -4.66
N PRO A 42 -6.25 7.77 -4.19
CA PRO A 42 -6.41 8.99 -3.41
C PRO A 42 -6.94 10.12 -4.31
N GLN A 43 -7.74 11.02 -3.73
CA GLN A 43 -8.22 12.19 -4.48
C GLN A 43 -7.05 13.07 -4.96
N GLY A 44 -7.12 13.50 -6.22
CA GLY A 44 -6.11 14.36 -6.84
C GLY A 44 -4.82 13.63 -7.25
N TYR A 45 -4.83 12.30 -7.28
CA TYR A 45 -3.77 11.46 -7.84
C TYR A 45 -4.28 10.78 -9.12
N HIS A 46 -3.40 10.59 -10.11
CA HIS A 46 -3.72 9.79 -11.30
C HIS A 46 -3.24 8.33 -11.17
N SER A 47 -2.53 8.03 -10.09
CA SER A 47 -2.12 6.69 -9.69
C SER A 47 -2.93 6.15 -8.51
N TYR A 48 -2.82 4.85 -8.24
CA TYR A 48 -3.39 4.21 -7.05
C TYR A 48 -2.34 3.51 -6.18
N PHE A 49 -2.67 3.27 -4.91
CA PHE A 49 -1.90 2.40 -4.03
C PHE A 49 -2.42 0.96 -4.11
N PRO A 50 -1.57 -0.05 -4.32
CA PRO A 50 -1.99 -1.45 -4.37
C PRO A 50 -2.61 -1.90 -3.06
N TYR A 51 -2.05 -1.46 -1.93
CA TYR A 51 -2.43 -1.91 -0.60
C TYR A 51 -2.54 -0.76 0.39
N VAL A 52 -3.50 -0.92 1.30
CA VAL A 52 -3.56 -0.23 2.59
C VAL A 52 -3.73 -1.26 3.69
N GLY A 53 -3.11 -1.02 4.84
CA GLY A 53 -3.13 -1.95 5.96
C GLY A 53 -2.89 -1.29 7.30
N VAL A 54 -2.94 -2.12 8.35
CA VAL A 54 -2.74 -1.70 9.74
C VAL A 54 -1.73 -2.63 10.43
N VAL A 55 -1.19 -2.19 11.56
CA VAL A 55 -0.15 -2.93 12.28
C VAL A 55 -0.72 -4.24 12.81
N TYR A 56 -0.13 -5.38 12.47
CA TYR A 56 -0.51 -6.68 13.02
C TYR A 56 0.32 -7.00 14.29
N PRO A 57 -0.29 -7.52 15.37
CA PRO A 57 -1.71 -7.86 15.57
C PRO A 57 -2.53 -6.73 16.21
N VAL A 58 -2.00 -5.50 16.27
CA VAL A 58 -2.55 -4.39 17.08
C VAL A 58 -3.80 -3.76 16.45
N GLY A 59 -3.89 -3.72 15.11
CA GLY A 59 -4.91 -2.97 14.38
C GLY A 59 -4.51 -1.50 14.18
N GLU A 60 -5.52 -0.62 14.15
CA GLU A 60 -5.31 0.82 14.10
C GLU A 60 -4.78 1.32 15.46
N VAL A 61 -3.52 1.79 15.48
CA VAL A 61 -2.90 2.35 16.69
C VAL A 61 -3.54 3.68 17.07
N ARG A 62 -4.04 4.42 16.07
CA ARG A 62 -4.88 5.62 16.21
C ARG A 62 -5.91 5.62 15.10
N ILE A 63 -7.06 6.24 15.32
CA ILE A 63 -8.10 6.38 14.28
C ILE A 63 -7.45 6.96 13.01
N GLY A 64 -7.58 6.22 11.90
CA GLY A 64 -7.03 6.62 10.60
C GLY A 64 -5.51 6.42 10.45
N SER A 65 -4.84 5.68 11.35
CA SER A 65 -3.41 5.35 11.23
C SER A 65 -3.15 4.21 10.22
N GLN A 66 -3.74 4.33 9.03
CA GLN A 66 -3.58 3.37 7.95
C GLN A 66 -2.25 3.57 7.22
N ILE A 67 -1.64 2.47 6.81
CA ILE A 67 -0.35 2.45 6.12
C ILE A 67 -0.61 2.06 4.68
N TYR A 68 -0.34 2.99 3.76
CA TYR A 68 -0.41 2.79 2.32
C TYR A 68 0.94 2.29 1.82
N PHE A 69 0.95 1.24 1.00
CA PHE A 69 2.20 0.67 0.51
C PHE A 69 2.03 -0.03 -0.84
N THR A 70 3.16 -0.23 -1.50
CA THR A 70 3.26 -0.86 -2.81
C THR A 70 3.91 -2.23 -2.67
N THR A 71 3.70 -3.09 -3.66
CA THR A 71 4.24 -4.45 -3.63
C THR A 71 5.78 -4.49 -3.49
N PRO A 72 6.59 -3.58 -4.10
CA PRO A 72 8.05 -3.57 -3.89
C PRO A 72 8.49 -3.36 -2.44
N LEU A 73 7.63 -2.82 -1.57
CA LEU A 73 7.92 -2.64 -0.14
C LEU A 73 7.68 -3.92 0.67
N ILE A 74 7.03 -4.92 0.09
CA ILE A 74 6.77 -6.20 0.75
C ILE A 74 8.04 -7.03 0.66
N LYS A 75 8.71 -7.16 1.81
CA LYS A 75 9.89 -8.00 1.95
C LYS A 75 9.52 -9.49 2.02
N LYS A 76 8.43 -9.81 2.71
CA LYS A 76 7.97 -11.18 2.91
C LYS A 76 6.47 -11.25 3.14
N VAL A 77 5.82 -12.26 2.56
CA VAL A 77 4.46 -12.67 2.93
C VAL A 77 4.55 -13.65 4.09
N ILE A 78 3.97 -13.28 5.23
CA ILE A 78 3.95 -14.10 6.46
C ILE A 78 2.74 -15.02 6.48
N HIS A 79 1.61 -14.52 6.00
CA HIS A 79 0.36 -15.27 5.88
C HIS A 79 -0.41 -14.78 4.67
N GLN A 80 -0.94 -15.69 3.88
CA GLN A 80 -1.84 -15.36 2.77
C GLN A 80 -3.26 -15.28 3.31
N GLY A 81 -3.97 -14.22 2.93
CA GLY A 81 -5.35 -13.97 3.34
C GLY A 81 -6.38 -14.86 2.65
N TYR A 82 -7.64 -14.45 2.73
CA TYR A 82 -8.77 -15.23 2.24
C TYR A 82 -8.81 -15.27 0.70
N THR A 83 -8.99 -16.44 0.12
CA THR A 83 -9.08 -16.61 -1.33
C THR A 83 -10.23 -17.54 -1.68
N ASP A 84 -11.06 -17.10 -2.62
CA ASP A 84 -12.17 -17.83 -3.22
C ASP A 84 -12.40 -17.29 -4.65
N GLU A 85 -13.41 -17.82 -5.35
CA GLU A 85 -13.74 -17.38 -6.70
C GLU A 85 -14.20 -15.90 -6.77
N MET A 86 -14.80 -15.38 -5.69
CA MET A 86 -15.22 -13.98 -5.63
C MET A 86 -14.02 -13.04 -5.55
N GLU A 87 -12.99 -13.45 -4.82
CA GLU A 87 -11.72 -12.74 -4.72
C GLU A 87 -11.02 -12.62 -6.08
N ASP A 88 -10.99 -13.71 -6.86
CA ASP A 88 -10.41 -13.70 -8.22
C ASP A 88 -11.20 -12.77 -9.16
N ALA A 89 -12.54 -12.83 -9.11
CA ALA A 89 -13.41 -11.95 -9.90
C ALA A 89 -13.22 -10.47 -9.50
N PHE A 90 -13.09 -10.18 -8.20
CA PHE A 90 -12.82 -8.84 -7.71
C PHE A 90 -11.51 -8.28 -8.27
N VAL A 91 -10.41 -9.05 -8.18
CA VAL A 91 -9.10 -8.60 -8.69
C VAL A 91 -9.15 -8.36 -10.21
N PHE A 92 -9.85 -9.22 -10.96
CA PHE A 92 -10.06 -9.02 -12.39
C PHE A 92 -10.77 -7.70 -12.69
N LEU A 93 -11.92 -7.45 -12.06
CA LEU A 93 -12.71 -6.23 -12.27
C LEU A 93 -11.92 -4.96 -11.91
N MET A 94 -11.21 -4.97 -10.78
CA MET A 94 -10.40 -3.82 -10.35
C MET A 94 -9.26 -3.52 -11.34
N LYS A 95 -8.61 -4.55 -11.88
CA LYS A 95 -7.57 -4.37 -12.91
C LYS A 95 -8.16 -3.82 -14.21
N GLN A 96 -9.33 -4.32 -14.63
CA GLN A 96 -10.01 -3.80 -15.81
C GLN A 96 -10.35 -2.31 -15.63
N GLU A 97 -10.99 -1.95 -14.52
CA GLU A 97 -11.39 -0.56 -14.26
C GLU A 97 -10.17 0.37 -14.13
N PHE A 98 -9.18 0.01 -13.30
CA PHE A 98 -8.08 0.93 -12.98
C PHE A 98 -7.07 1.01 -14.12
N ILE A 99 -6.60 -0.15 -14.63
CA ILE A 99 -5.47 -0.19 -15.56
C ILE A 99 -5.95 0.00 -16.99
N VAL A 100 -7.06 -0.62 -17.38
CA VAL A 100 -7.51 -0.61 -18.78
C VAL A 100 -8.41 0.59 -19.05
N GLU A 101 -9.46 0.77 -18.27
CA GLU A 101 -10.48 1.80 -18.54
C GLU A 101 -10.04 3.20 -18.12
N LYS A 102 -9.49 3.33 -16.91
CA LYS A 102 -9.01 4.63 -16.39
C LYS A 102 -7.56 4.94 -16.74
N ASN A 103 -6.84 3.99 -17.35
CA ASN A 103 -5.42 4.11 -17.70
C ASN A 103 -4.55 4.56 -16.50
N MET A 104 -4.90 4.12 -15.29
CA MET A 104 -4.15 4.37 -14.07
C MET A 104 -3.06 3.32 -13.91
N ASN A 105 -1.99 3.70 -13.22
CA ASN A 105 -0.94 2.81 -12.79
C ASN A 105 -0.77 2.88 -11.28
N SER A 106 -0.15 1.86 -10.72
CA SER A 106 0.25 1.89 -9.34
C SER A 106 1.28 2.99 -9.11
N ILE A 107 1.23 3.64 -7.95
CA ILE A 107 2.01 4.84 -7.65
C ILE A 107 3.53 4.65 -7.80
N GLU A 108 4.05 3.43 -7.65
CA GLU A 108 5.47 3.15 -7.92
C GLU A 108 5.88 3.36 -9.39
N PHE A 109 4.92 3.41 -10.32
CA PHE A 109 5.14 3.66 -11.74
C PHE A 109 4.86 5.12 -12.15
N SER A 110 4.33 5.95 -11.24
CA SER A 110 4.03 7.37 -11.52
C SER A 110 5.06 8.28 -10.84
N ASN A 111 6.03 8.76 -11.63
CA ASN A 111 7.06 9.68 -11.13
C ASN A 111 6.48 11.01 -10.62
N GLN A 112 5.39 11.50 -11.22
CA GLN A 112 4.75 12.76 -10.83
C GLN A 112 4.03 12.60 -9.49
N ASP A 113 3.20 11.57 -9.36
CA ASP A 113 2.46 11.29 -8.12
C ASP A 113 3.40 10.92 -6.98
N MET A 114 4.49 10.19 -7.25
CA MET A 114 5.51 9.88 -6.23
C MET A 114 6.20 11.14 -5.71
N LYS A 115 6.53 12.11 -6.59
CA LYS A 115 7.10 13.40 -6.16
C LYS A 115 6.12 14.20 -5.31
N LYS A 116 4.84 14.23 -5.70
CA LYS A 116 3.77 14.86 -4.94
C LYS A 116 3.64 14.25 -3.54
N LEU A 117 3.58 12.92 -3.46
CA LEU A 117 3.53 12.18 -2.20
C LEU A 117 4.72 12.52 -1.29
N GLN A 118 5.94 12.52 -1.83
CA GLN A 118 7.15 12.85 -1.08
C GLN A 118 7.11 14.28 -0.54
N GLN A 119 6.56 15.24 -1.29
CA GLN A 119 6.39 16.61 -0.84
C GLN A 119 5.37 16.70 0.31
N GLU A 120 4.20 16.08 0.16
CA GLU A 120 3.16 16.04 1.20
C GLU A 120 3.67 15.40 2.50
N MET A 121 4.49 14.34 2.40
CA MET A 121 5.13 13.70 3.56
C MET A 121 6.13 14.62 4.26
N LYS A 122 6.90 15.43 3.52
CA LYS A 122 7.85 16.41 4.09
C LYS A 122 7.12 17.53 4.81
N GLU A 123 6.02 18.03 4.24
CA GLU A 123 5.21 19.08 4.84
C GLU A 123 4.53 18.62 6.14
N LYS A 124 3.96 17.40 6.16
CA LYS A 124 3.38 16.81 7.38
C LYS A 124 4.40 16.61 8.51
N LYS A 125 5.64 16.23 8.19
CA LYS A 125 6.71 16.12 9.20
C LYS A 125 7.03 17.47 9.85
N LYS A 126 7.10 18.54 9.06
CA LYS A 126 7.37 19.90 9.58
C LYS A 126 6.29 20.41 10.54
N VAL A 127 5.02 20.10 10.26
CA VAL A 127 3.89 20.53 11.10
C VAL A 127 3.81 19.74 12.42
N GLY A 128 4.25 18.48 12.44
CA GLY A 128 4.27 17.66 13.66
C GLY A 128 5.45 17.92 14.61
N GLU A 129 6.42 18.73 14.20
CA GLU A 129 7.63 19.08 14.96
C GLU A 129 7.61 20.53 15.50
N SER A 130 6.52 21.29 15.26
CA SER A 130 6.33 22.67 15.73
C SER A 130 5.40 22.77 16.93
#